data_AF-A0A9D6UT37-F1
#
_entry.id   AF-A0A9D6UT37-F1
#
_cell.length_a   1.000
_cell.length_b   1.000
_cell.length_c   1.000
_cell.angle_alpha   90.00
_cell.angle_beta   90.00
_cell.angle_gamma   90.00
#
_symmetry.space_group_name_H-M   'P 1'
#
loop_
_entity.id
_entity.type
_entity.pdbx_description
1 polymer ?
#
loop_
_entity_poly.entity_id
_entity_poly.type
_entity_poly.pdbx_seq_one_letter_code
_entity_poly.pdbx_strand_id
1 'polypeptide(L)'
;MVTRRTFLQTALQAAALSPSADPDTRVVLLGTGNPNPDPNRMGPALAILSGDAAYLVDCGPGVVRRAAQAGIGMDRLTRAFITHLHSDHTAGYPDLIFTPAVTGRLEPLLVYGPPGLKAMTAHVLKAWRQDIDVRLHGLEPAVPRAYQVLARDVKPGGIYRDSRLRVTAFAANHGNWKHSYGYRFDAPGKSIVVSGDTTFSESLIRAAQGCDILVHEVYSVKGWERRTPDWRRYHAAFHTSGPDLGRLAARVQPKKLVLYHQLPMGESPEQVTSEIRRHFSGPIVYGKDLDVIR
;
A
#
# COMPACT_ATOMS: atom_id res chain seq x y z
N MET A 1 -5.11 -57.74 -37.56
CA MET A 1 -4.75 -57.52 -36.15
C MET A 1 -4.37 -56.04 -35.98
N VAL A 2 -5.35 -55.16 -35.79
CA VAL A 2 -5.14 -53.75 -35.44
C VAL A 2 -6.29 -53.34 -34.51
N THR A 3 -5.97 -53.16 -33.25
CA THR A 3 -6.90 -52.82 -32.16
C THR A 3 -7.23 -51.33 -32.20
N ARG A 4 -8.50 -50.98 -32.40
CA ARG A 4 -9.00 -49.60 -32.19
C ARG A 4 -9.04 -49.32 -30.69
N ARG A 5 -8.13 -48.46 -30.20
CA ARG A 5 -8.22 -47.86 -28.86
C ARG A 5 -9.14 -46.65 -28.92
N THR A 6 -10.27 -46.75 -28.24
CA THR A 6 -11.18 -45.65 -27.95
C THR A 6 -10.51 -44.69 -26.95
N PHE A 7 -10.24 -43.46 -27.35
CA PHE A 7 -9.83 -42.41 -26.41
C PHE A 7 -11.09 -41.84 -25.75
N LEU A 8 -11.33 -42.17 -24.48
CA LEU A 8 -12.23 -41.39 -23.63
C LEU A 8 -11.53 -40.07 -23.31
N GLN A 9 -12.04 -38.97 -23.85
CA GLN A 9 -11.74 -37.63 -23.36
C GLN A 9 -12.48 -37.41 -22.04
N THR A 10 -11.79 -37.62 -20.92
CA THR A 10 -12.22 -37.09 -19.62
C THR A 10 -11.94 -35.59 -19.61
N ALA A 11 -12.99 -34.80 -19.84
CA ALA A 11 -12.95 -33.36 -19.57
C ALA A 11 -12.75 -33.16 -18.06
N LEU A 12 -11.56 -32.70 -17.64
CA LEU A 12 -11.38 -32.15 -16.31
C LEU A 12 -12.22 -30.87 -16.22
N GLN A 13 -13.38 -30.96 -15.56
CA GLN A 13 -14.04 -29.78 -15.03
C GLN A 13 -13.12 -29.16 -13.99
N ALA A 14 -12.55 -28.00 -14.32
CA ALA A 14 -11.94 -27.13 -13.33
C ALA A 14 -13.05 -26.73 -12.35
N ALA A 15 -13.11 -27.40 -11.21
CA ALA A 15 -13.95 -26.98 -10.10
C ALA A 15 -13.54 -25.54 -9.75
N ALA A 16 -14.45 -24.60 -9.98
CA ALA A 16 -14.30 -23.25 -9.47
C ALA A 16 -14.27 -23.36 -7.94
N LEU A 17 -13.07 -23.27 -7.37
CA LEU A 17 -12.88 -23.08 -5.93
C LEU A 17 -13.58 -21.77 -5.59
N SER A 18 -14.80 -21.87 -5.05
CA SER A 18 -15.42 -20.77 -4.33
C SER A 18 -14.46 -20.37 -3.22
N PRO A 19 -13.97 -19.13 -3.18
CA PRO A 19 -13.04 -18.75 -2.13
C PRO A 19 -13.81 -18.77 -0.81
N SER A 20 -13.48 -19.71 0.07
CA SER A 20 -13.94 -19.67 1.45
C SER A 20 -13.52 -18.32 2.04
N ALA A 21 -14.39 -17.70 2.85
CA ALA A 21 -14.02 -16.53 3.63
C ALA A 21 -12.68 -16.82 4.34
N ASP A 22 -11.66 -15.99 4.10
CA ASP A 22 -10.41 -16.05 4.87
C ASP A 22 -10.58 -15.09 6.06
N PRO A 23 -10.92 -15.60 7.26
CA PRO A 23 -11.20 -14.78 8.43
C PRO A 23 -9.99 -13.95 8.89
N ASP A 24 -8.79 -14.19 8.34
CA ASP A 24 -7.55 -13.58 8.80
C ASP A 24 -7.05 -12.40 7.93
N THR A 25 -7.87 -11.92 6.99
CA THR A 25 -7.50 -10.72 6.22
C THR A 25 -7.37 -9.51 7.15
N ARG A 26 -6.19 -8.89 7.20
CA ARG A 26 -5.89 -7.78 8.13
C ARG A 26 -4.88 -6.80 7.54
N VAL A 27 -4.85 -5.59 8.10
CA VAL A 27 -3.85 -4.57 7.78
C VAL A 27 -2.80 -4.52 8.89
N VAL A 28 -1.53 -4.44 8.52
CA VAL A 28 -0.43 -4.09 9.42
C VAL A 28 0.15 -2.76 8.96
N LEU A 29 0.10 -1.73 9.80
CA LEU A 29 0.70 -0.44 9.49
C LEU A 29 2.21 -0.55 9.66
N LEU A 30 2.98 -0.60 8.59
CA LEU A 30 4.45 -0.73 8.69
C LEU A 30 5.10 0.60 9.04
N GLY A 31 4.58 1.68 8.46
CA GLY A 31 5.01 3.05 8.73
C GLY A 31 3.87 4.02 8.53
N THR A 32 3.72 4.95 9.48
CA THR A 32 2.63 5.94 9.54
C THR A 32 3.15 7.38 9.49
N GLY A 33 4.45 7.55 9.26
CA GLY A 33 5.14 8.83 9.15
C GLY A 33 4.85 9.55 7.84
N ASN A 34 5.69 10.53 7.55
CA ASN A 34 5.60 11.44 6.39
C ASN A 34 7.05 11.91 6.07
N PRO A 35 7.29 12.93 5.22
CA PRO A 35 8.66 13.37 4.92
C PRO A 35 9.47 13.86 6.13
N ASN A 36 8.83 14.24 7.24
CA ASN A 36 9.53 14.68 8.45
C ASN A 36 10.21 13.49 9.14
N PRO A 37 11.50 13.60 9.51
CA PRO A 37 12.22 12.53 10.18
C PRO A 37 11.76 12.39 11.64
N ASP A 38 10.93 11.38 11.91
CA ASP A 38 10.52 10.98 13.26
C ASP A 38 11.15 9.61 13.58
N PRO A 39 12.00 9.49 14.61
CA PRO A 39 12.63 8.21 14.95
C PRO A 39 11.63 7.12 15.36
N ASN A 40 10.40 7.51 15.73
CA ASN A 40 9.35 6.59 16.16
C ASN A 40 8.35 6.23 15.05
N ARG A 41 8.41 6.91 13.88
CA ARG A 41 7.50 6.66 12.75
C ARG A 41 8.26 6.50 11.45
N MET A 42 8.21 5.30 10.90
CA MET A 42 8.78 4.99 9.59
C MET A 42 7.94 5.60 8.48
N GLY A 43 8.52 5.72 7.29
CA GLY A 43 7.83 6.30 6.14
C GLY A 43 6.56 5.51 5.76
N PRO A 44 5.59 6.17 5.08
CA PRO A 44 4.33 5.56 4.68
C PRO A 44 4.50 4.18 4.05
N ALA A 45 3.98 3.15 4.74
CA ALA A 45 3.90 1.79 4.23
C ALA A 45 2.91 0.97 5.05
N LEU A 46 2.20 0.05 4.40
CA LEU A 46 1.40 -0.96 5.11
C LEU A 46 1.45 -2.30 4.38
N ALA A 47 1.09 -3.37 5.10
CA ALA A 47 0.90 -4.70 4.54
C ALA A 47 -0.56 -5.12 4.74
N ILE A 48 -1.20 -5.56 3.67
CA ILE A 48 -2.44 -6.34 3.76
C ILE A 48 -2.03 -7.80 3.78
N LEU A 49 -2.40 -8.51 4.84
CA LEU A 49 -2.14 -9.94 4.99
C LEU A 49 -3.44 -10.69 4.74
N SER A 50 -3.42 -11.74 3.93
CA SER A 50 -4.51 -12.70 3.75
C SER A 50 -3.87 -14.08 3.63
N GLY A 51 -4.10 -14.91 4.65
CA GLY A 51 -3.34 -16.13 4.93
C GLY A 51 -1.83 -15.89 4.96
N ASP A 52 -1.13 -16.64 4.13
CA ASP A 52 0.32 -16.60 3.90
C ASP A 52 0.77 -15.52 2.90
N ALA A 53 -0.15 -14.80 2.23
CA ALA A 53 0.21 -13.74 1.31
C ALA A 53 0.39 -12.39 2.02
N ALA A 54 1.27 -11.54 1.50
CA ALA A 54 1.42 -10.15 1.89
C ALA A 54 1.35 -9.25 0.64
N TYR A 55 0.60 -8.16 0.75
CA TYR A 55 0.44 -7.15 -0.29
C TYR A 55 0.83 -5.80 0.30
N LEU A 56 1.98 -5.27 -0.11
CA LEU A 56 2.47 -3.99 0.40
C LEU A 56 1.83 -2.83 -0.33
N VAL A 57 1.44 -1.78 0.40
CA VAL A 57 1.10 -0.49 -0.19
C VAL A 57 2.16 0.51 0.25
N ASP A 58 2.79 1.14 -0.74
CA ASP A 58 3.97 1.98 -0.62
C ASP A 58 5.18 1.31 0.04
N CYS A 59 6.31 2.02 0.04
CA CYS A 59 7.59 1.55 0.51
C CYS A 59 8.43 2.72 1.05
N GLY A 60 7.86 3.47 2.00
CA GLY A 60 8.61 4.52 2.69
C GLY A 60 9.84 4.01 3.46
N PRO A 61 10.76 4.90 3.87
CA PRO A 61 11.96 4.54 4.62
C PRO A 61 11.65 3.61 5.80
N GLY A 62 12.36 2.48 5.90
CA GLY A 62 12.21 1.51 6.98
C GLY A 62 11.22 0.36 6.72
N VAL A 63 10.57 0.31 5.56
CA VAL A 63 9.54 -0.70 5.22
C VAL A 63 9.97 -2.14 5.49
N VAL A 64 11.19 -2.56 5.10
CA VAL A 64 11.65 -3.95 5.27
C VAL A 64 11.92 -4.27 6.74
N ARG A 65 12.53 -3.33 7.48
CA ARG A 65 12.78 -3.47 8.92
C ARG A 65 11.48 -3.59 9.71
N ARG A 66 10.47 -2.80 9.33
CA ARG A 66 9.13 -2.86 9.94
C ARG A 66 8.37 -4.12 9.57
N ALA A 67 8.50 -4.60 8.34
CA ALA A 67 7.93 -5.88 7.94
C ALA A 67 8.53 -7.05 8.76
N ALA A 68 9.86 -7.07 8.91
CA ALA A 68 10.55 -8.06 9.73
C ALA A 68 10.11 -7.97 11.21
N GLN A 69 10.04 -6.76 11.77
CA GLN A 69 9.57 -6.53 13.15
C GLN A 69 8.11 -6.98 13.35
N ALA A 70 7.27 -6.84 12.33
CA ALA A 70 5.89 -7.34 12.33
C ALA A 70 5.78 -8.87 12.12
N GLY A 71 6.90 -9.59 11.99
CA GLY A 71 6.93 -11.03 11.75
C GLY A 71 6.55 -11.43 10.32
N ILE A 72 6.64 -10.51 9.35
CA ILE A 72 6.41 -10.82 7.93
C ILE A 72 7.72 -11.34 7.34
N GLY A 73 7.72 -12.60 6.91
CA GLY A 73 8.87 -13.23 6.25
C GLY A 73 9.27 -12.54 4.96
N MET A 74 10.58 -12.51 4.68
CA MET A 74 11.14 -11.86 3.48
C MET A 74 10.69 -12.53 2.18
N ASP A 75 10.44 -13.84 2.24
CA ASP A 75 9.83 -14.68 1.21
C ASP A 75 8.44 -14.20 0.79
N ARG A 76 7.71 -13.51 1.70
CA ARG A 76 6.38 -12.97 1.43
C ARG A 76 6.40 -11.58 0.79
N LEU A 77 7.54 -10.87 0.80
CA LEU A 77 7.69 -9.51 0.26
C LEU A 77 7.86 -9.53 -1.26
N THR A 78 6.86 -10.05 -1.96
CA THR A 78 6.86 -10.31 -3.42
C THR A 78 5.91 -9.41 -4.20
N ARG A 79 5.07 -8.60 -3.52
CA ARG A 79 4.05 -7.77 -4.15
C ARG A 79 3.95 -6.41 -3.48
N ALA A 80 4.08 -5.35 -4.28
CA ALA A 80 3.93 -3.97 -3.82
C ALA A 80 3.07 -3.12 -4.78
N PHE A 81 2.33 -2.19 -4.20
CA PHE A 81 1.44 -1.25 -4.88
C PHE A 81 1.84 0.17 -4.48
N ILE A 82 2.39 0.95 -5.41
CA ILE A 82 2.91 2.29 -5.17
C ILE A 82 1.84 3.32 -5.52
N THR A 83 1.41 4.12 -4.56
CA THR A 83 0.34 5.12 -4.72
C THR A 83 0.79 6.25 -5.64
N HIS A 84 1.97 6.79 -5.38
CA HIS A 84 2.62 7.83 -6.17
C HIS A 84 4.14 7.83 -5.95
N LEU A 85 4.88 8.61 -6.73
CA LEU A 85 6.35 8.54 -6.78
C LEU A 85 7.06 9.60 -5.92
N HIS A 86 6.42 10.10 -4.86
CA HIS A 86 7.12 10.91 -3.88
C HIS A 86 8.12 10.08 -3.07
N SER A 87 9.18 10.74 -2.61
CA SER A 87 10.31 10.07 -1.95
C SER A 87 9.93 9.44 -0.62
N ASP A 88 9.05 10.03 0.17
CA ASP A 88 8.60 9.46 1.44
C ASP A 88 7.81 8.16 1.26
N HIS A 89 7.23 7.91 0.07
CA HIS A 89 6.57 6.64 -0.29
C HIS A 89 7.49 5.65 -1.02
N THR A 90 8.65 6.09 -1.52
CA THR A 90 9.48 5.29 -2.45
C THR A 90 10.96 5.21 -2.09
N ALA A 91 11.44 5.94 -1.10
CA ALA A 91 12.85 5.90 -0.69
C ALA A 91 13.25 4.55 -0.07
N GLY A 92 12.30 3.78 0.47
CA GLY A 92 12.50 2.39 0.87
C GLY A 92 12.40 1.38 -0.28
N TYR A 93 12.13 1.81 -1.52
CA TYR A 93 12.01 0.91 -2.66
C TYR A 93 13.28 0.11 -2.97
N PRO A 94 14.50 0.71 -2.97
CA PRO A 94 15.73 -0.08 -3.08
C PRO A 94 15.89 -1.10 -1.96
N ASP A 95 15.55 -0.74 -0.71
CA ASP A 95 15.60 -1.65 0.44
C ASP A 95 14.66 -2.84 0.21
N LEU A 96 13.43 -2.59 -0.26
CA LEU A 96 12.46 -3.63 -0.62
C LEU A 96 12.92 -4.53 -1.79
N ILE A 97 13.71 -4.00 -2.73
CA ILE A 97 14.27 -4.80 -3.83
C ILE A 97 15.40 -5.67 -3.32
N PHE A 98 16.39 -5.13 -2.61
CA PHE A 98 17.64 -5.84 -2.36
C PHE A 98 17.65 -6.64 -1.05
N THR A 99 17.19 -6.05 0.05
CA THR A 99 17.30 -6.70 1.37
C THR A 99 16.54 -8.04 1.40
N PRO A 100 15.27 -8.16 0.96
CA PRO A 100 14.59 -9.45 0.90
C PRO A 100 15.27 -10.43 -0.05
N ALA A 101 15.85 -9.98 -1.17
CA ALA A 101 16.54 -10.87 -2.12
C ALA A 101 17.77 -11.55 -1.48
N VAL A 102 18.49 -10.85 -0.62
CA VAL A 102 19.61 -11.38 0.16
C VAL A 102 19.14 -12.30 1.30
N THR A 103 18.00 -11.96 1.92
CA THR A 103 17.62 -12.49 3.24
C THR A 103 16.49 -13.53 3.21
N GLY A 104 16.01 -13.93 2.04
CA GLY A 104 15.14 -15.11 1.93
C GLY A 104 14.04 -15.06 0.86
N ARG A 105 13.89 -13.97 0.11
CA ARG A 105 12.98 -13.94 -1.04
C ARG A 105 13.51 -14.83 -2.15
N LEU A 106 12.64 -15.68 -2.69
CA LEU A 106 12.98 -16.63 -3.76
C LEU A 106 12.40 -16.24 -5.13
N GLU A 107 11.34 -15.42 -5.11
CA GLU A 107 10.61 -15.01 -6.32
C GLU A 107 10.84 -13.54 -6.67
N PRO A 108 10.60 -13.15 -7.94
CA PRO A 108 10.64 -11.76 -8.36
C PRO A 108 9.70 -10.87 -7.53
N LEU A 109 10.07 -9.60 -7.39
CA LEU A 109 9.20 -8.58 -6.83
C LEU A 109 8.26 -8.03 -7.92
N LEU A 110 6.95 -8.22 -7.76
CA LEU A 110 5.92 -7.63 -8.60
C LEU A 110 5.55 -6.26 -8.05
N VAL A 111 5.61 -5.23 -8.89
CA VAL A 111 5.33 -3.85 -8.45
C VAL A 111 4.37 -3.17 -9.41
N TYR A 112 3.29 -2.61 -8.86
CA TYR A 112 2.25 -1.92 -9.60
C TYR A 112 2.22 -0.46 -9.15
N GLY A 113 2.14 0.49 -10.06
CA GLY A 113 2.11 1.90 -9.70
C GLY A 113 1.89 2.82 -10.89
N PRO A 114 1.90 4.15 -10.68
CA PRO A 114 1.66 5.10 -11.76
C PRO A 114 2.74 5.08 -12.85
N PRO A 115 2.45 5.70 -14.01
CA PRO A 115 3.44 5.97 -15.04
C PRO A 115 4.73 6.57 -14.45
N GLY A 116 5.88 5.99 -14.80
CA GLY A 116 7.20 6.37 -14.27
C GLY A 116 7.80 5.35 -13.30
N LEU A 117 7.00 4.43 -12.75
CA LEU A 117 7.48 3.35 -11.88
C LEU A 117 8.51 2.47 -12.61
N LYS A 118 8.25 2.06 -13.85
CA LYS A 118 9.20 1.27 -14.66
C LYS A 118 10.55 1.97 -14.83
N ALA A 119 10.52 3.28 -15.09
CA ALA A 119 11.74 4.08 -15.23
C ALA A 119 12.50 4.15 -13.90
N MET A 120 11.79 4.43 -12.79
CA MET A 120 12.37 4.39 -11.44
C MET A 120 13.02 3.04 -11.15
N THR A 121 12.33 1.92 -11.40
CA THR A 121 12.88 0.56 -11.22
C THR A 121 14.16 0.35 -12.01
N ALA A 122 14.17 0.72 -13.30
CA ALA A 122 15.35 0.58 -14.14
C ALA A 122 16.53 1.41 -13.60
N HIS A 123 16.28 2.61 -13.09
CA HIS A 123 17.31 3.46 -12.49
C HIS A 123 17.84 2.93 -11.16
N VAL A 124 16.97 2.40 -10.30
CA VAL A 124 17.40 1.76 -9.03
C VAL A 124 18.27 0.54 -9.32
N LEU A 125 17.84 -0.36 -10.20
CA LEU A 125 18.64 -1.53 -10.58
C LEU A 125 19.98 -1.13 -11.19
N LYS A 126 20.01 -0.08 -12.03
CA LYS A 126 21.25 0.45 -12.60
C LYS A 126 22.18 1.03 -11.53
N ALA A 127 21.64 1.73 -10.54
CA ALA A 127 22.41 2.33 -9.45
C ALA A 127 23.08 1.26 -8.57
N TRP A 128 22.42 0.12 -8.34
CA TRP A 128 22.94 -0.99 -7.51
C TRP A 128 23.62 -2.11 -8.31
N ARG A 129 23.96 -1.91 -9.59
CA ARG A 129 24.55 -2.97 -10.43
C ARG A 129 25.77 -3.66 -9.83
N GLN A 130 26.61 -2.94 -9.08
CA GLN A 130 27.81 -3.52 -8.45
C GLN A 130 27.44 -4.45 -7.29
N ASP A 131 26.45 -4.07 -6.46
CA ASP A 131 25.94 -4.94 -5.40
C ASP A 131 25.26 -6.18 -6.00
N ILE A 132 24.43 -6.00 -7.04
CA ILE A 132 23.78 -7.12 -7.73
C ILE A 132 24.83 -8.08 -8.32
N ASP A 133 25.86 -7.57 -8.99
CA ASP A 133 26.92 -8.38 -9.62
C ASP A 133 27.67 -9.22 -8.59
N VAL A 134 28.13 -8.63 -7.49
CA VAL A 134 28.85 -9.37 -6.45
C VAL A 134 27.96 -10.36 -5.70
N ARG A 135 26.67 -10.07 -5.53
CA ARG A 135 25.71 -11.01 -4.91
C ARG A 135 25.45 -12.21 -5.80
N LEU A 136 25.32 -12.01 -7.11
CA LEU A 136 24.98 -13.08 -8.06
C LEU A 136 26.17 -13.92 -8.51
N HIS A 137 27.37 -13.34 -8.53
CA HIS A 137 28.56 -13.96 -9.10
C HIS A 137 29.72 -14.11 -8.10
N GLY A 138 29.57 -13.57 -6.89
CA GLY A 138 30.52 -13.76 -5.80
C GLY A 138 30.31 -15.07 -5.03
N LEU A 139 30.79 -15.10 -3.78
CA LEU A 139 30.76 -16.29 -2.93
C LEU A 139 29.43 -16.50 -2.18
N GLU A 140 28.55 -15.50 -2.17
CA GLU A 140 27.28 -15.58 -1.47
C GLU A 140 26.30 -16.52 -2.20
N PRO A 141 25.58 -17.42 -1.48
CA PRO A 141 24.46 -18.13 -2.07
C PRO A 141 23.38 -17.15 -2.52
N ALA A 142 23.02 -17.17 -3.80
CA ALA A 142 22.03 -16.27 -4.36
C ALA A 142 20.98 -16.99 -5.18
N VAL A 143 19.77 -16.42 -5.18
CA VAL A 143 18.67 -16.82 -6.06
C VAL A 143 18.50 -15.72 -7.11
N PRO A 144 19.01 -15.88 -8.35
CA PRO A 144 18.97 -14.82 -9.36
C PRO A 144 17.58 -14.24 -9.62
N ARG A 145 16.53 -15.06 -9.48
CA ARG A 145 15.14 -14.64 -9.62
C ARG A 145 14.69 -13.64 -8.54
N ALA A 146 15.26 -13.68 -7.33
CA ALA A 146 14.90 -12.81 -6.22
C ALA A 146 15.27 -11.33 -6.46
N TYR A 147 16.25 -11.08 -7.33
CA TYR A 147 16.71 -9.76 -7.74
C TYR A 147 15.93 -9.18 -8.93
N GLN A 148 15.02 -9.96 -9.52
CA GLN A 148 14.18 -9.48 -10.62
C GLN A 148 13.03 -8.64 -10.08
N VAL A 149 12.76 -7.51 -10.74
CA VAL A 149 11.63 -6.64 -10.44
C VAL A 149 10.75 -6.52 -11.68
N LEU A 150 9.50 -6.97 -11.57
CA LEU A 150 8.52 -6.91 -12.64
C LEU A 150 7.59 -5.71 -12.39
N ALA A 151 8.10 -4.52 -12.73
CA ALA A 151 7.39 -3.25 -12.57
C ALA A 151 6.33 -3.04 -13.66
N ARG A 152 5.15 -2.58 -13.26
CA ARG A 152 3.99 -2.33 -14.11
C ARG A 152 3.43 -0.95 -13.85
N ASP A 153 3.62 -0.05 -14.82
CA ASP A 153 2.88 1.20 -14.90
C ASP A 153 1.41 0.88 -15.20
N VAL A 154 0.50 1.25 -14.30
CA VAL A 154 -0.93 0.97 -14.38
C VAL A 154 -1.76 2.24 -14.53
N LYS A 155 -3.05 2.06 -14.79
CA LYS A 155 -4.07 3.12 -14.80
C LYS A 155 -5.19 2.72 -13.83
N PRO A 156 -6.09 3.64 -13.44
CA PRO A 156 -7.28 3.30 -12.67
C PRO A 156 -8.08 2.15 -13.31
N GLY A 157 -8.59 1.25 -12.47
CA GLY A 157 -9.23 -0.01 -12.88
C GLY A 157 -8.65 -1.22 -12.15
N GLY A 158 -9.06 -2.42 -12.54
CA GLY A 158 -8.52 -3.67 -11.99
C GLY A 158 -7.07 -3.88 -12.43
N ILE A 159 -6.14 -3.93 -11.46
CA ILE A 159 -4.69 -3.99 -11.75
C ILE A 159 -4.04 -5.31 -11.34
N TYR A 160 -4.68 -6.04 -10.42
CA TYR A 160 -4.16 -7.30 -9.90
C TYR A 160 -5.30 -8.20 -9.41
N ARG A 161 -5.08 -9.51 -9.54
CA ARG A 161 -5.93 -10.55 -8.95
C ARG A 161 -5.14 -11.83 -8.75
N ASP A 162 -5.41 -12.51 -7.65
CA ASP A 162 -5.08 -13.93 -7.46
C ASP A 162 -6.26 -14.67 -6.79
N SER A 163 -6.00 -15.83 -6.19
CA SER A 163 -7.00 -16.63 -5.49
C SER A 163 -7.48 -16.01 -4.18
N ARG A 164 -6.73 -15.06 -3.60
CA ARG A 164 -6.99 -14.49 -2.27
C ARG A 164 -7.67 -13.14 -2.36
N LEU A 165 -7.28 -12.28 -3.32
CA LEU A 165 -7.91 -10.97 -3.47
C LEU A 165 -7.85 -10.39 -4.89
N ARG A 166 -8.60 -9.31 -5.09
CA ARG A 166 -8.51 -8.40 -6.25
C ARG A 166 -8.05 -7.01 -5.79
N VAL A 167 -7.28 -6.32 -6.63
CA VAL A 167 -6.88 -4.93 -6.39
C VAL A 167 -7.36 -4.05 -7.53
N THR A 168 -8.06 -2.97 -7.16
CA THR A 168 -8.55 -1.93 -8.07
C THR A 168 -7.87 -0.62 -7.72
N ALA A 169 -7.19 0.00 -8.69
CA ALA A 169 -6.65 1.34 -8.57
C ALA A 169 -7.74 2.39 -8.87
N PHE A 170 -7.73 3.50 -8.15
CA PHE A 170 -8.55 4.67 -8.46
C PHE A 170 -7.70 5.94 -8.42
N ALA A 171 -8.09 6.98 -9.14
CA ALA A 171 -7.37 8.25 -9.13
C ALA A 171 -7.53 8.95 -7.78
N ALA A 172 -6.42 9.38 -7.19
CA ALA A 172 -6.34 10.26 -6.03
C ALA A 172 -5.99 11.69 -6.50
N ASN A 173 -6.42 12.70 -5.74
CA ASN A 173 -6.19 14.11 -6.09
C ASN A 173 -5.10 14.70 -5.21
N HIS A 174 -3.86 14.70 -5.70
CA HIS A 174 -2.68 15.14 -4.97
C HIS A 174 -2.07 16.40 -5.61
N GLY A 175 -2.85 17.50 -5.59
CA GLY A 175 -2.44 18.79 -6.15
C GLY A 175 -2.16 18.74 -7.64
N ASN A 176 -0.97 19.20 -8.05
CA ASN A 176 -0.55 19.18 -9.44
C ASN A 176 0.17 17.87 -9.85
N TRP A 177 0.23 16.88 -8.95
CA TRP A 177 0.84 15.60 -9.25
C TRP A 177 -0.05 14.79 -10.20
N LYS A 178 0.39 14.66 -11.46
CA LYS A 178 -0.44 14.13 -12.55
C LYS A 178 -0.99 12.72 -12.31
N HIS A 179 -0.23 11.88 -11.62
CA HIS A 179 -0.57 10.47 -11.40
C HIS A 179 -0.37 10.10 -9.93
N SER A 180 -1.45 10.20 -9.15
CA SER A 180 -1.56 9.65 -7.80
C SER A 180 -2.75 8.70 -7.74
N TYR A 181 -2.58 7.57 -7.06
CA TYR A 181 -3.60 6.52 -6.94
C TYR A 181 -3.88 6.15 -5.49
N GLY A 182 -5.13 5.80 -5.23
CA GLY A 182 -5.50 4.94 -4.12
C GLY A 182 -5.84 3.53 -4.60
N TYR A 183 -5.91 2.59 -3.67
CA TYR A 183 -6.14 1.17 -3.96
C TYR A 183 -7.25 0.59 -3.11
N ARG A 184 -8.16 -0.14 -3.75
CA ARG A 184 -9.17 -0.98 -3.12
C ARG A 184 -8.77 -2.45 -3.25
N PHE A 185 -8.75 -3.15 -2.12
CA PHE A 185 -8.48 -4.57 -2.00
C PHE A 185 -9.77 -5.27 -1.61
N ASP A 186 -10.26 -6.17 -2.45
CA ASP A 186 -11.43 -6.99 -2.16
C ASP A 186 -11.00 -8.45 -1.96
N ALA A 187 -11.04 -8.90 -0.72
CA ALA A 187 -10.85 -10.29 -0.29
C ALA A 187 -12.20 -10.91 0.11
N PRO A 188 -12.31 -12.25 0.22
CA PRO A 188 -13.52 -12.91 0.71
C PRO A 188 -13.96 -12.37 2.07
N GLY A 189 -15.11 -11.68 2.10
CA GLY A 189 -15.69 -11.13 3.34
C GLY A 189 -14.97 -9.90 3.91
N LYS A 190 -13.99 -9.32 3.21
CA LYS A 190 -13.30 -8.10 3.66
C LYS A 190 -12.86 -7.20 2.51
N SER A 191 -13.12 -5.91 2.66
CA SER A 191 -12.72 -4.85 1.74
C SER A 191 -11.90 -3.79 2.46
N ILE A 192 -10.72 -3.49 1.91
CA ILE A 192 -9.76 -2.54 2.49
C ILE A 192 -9.45 -1.49 1.43
N VAL A 193 -9.52 -0.22 1.77
CA VAL A 193 -9.22 0.89 0.87
C VAL A 193 -8.09 1.71 1.46
N VAL A 194 -7.07 2.01 0.65
CA VAL A 194 -5.94 2.86 1.01
C VAL A 194 -5.97 4.09 0.10
N SER A 195 -5.98 5.29 0.69
CA SER A 195 -6.20 6.52 -0.07
C SER A 195 -5.06 6.90 -1.01
N GLY A 196 -3.81 6.60 -0.64
CA GLY A 196 -2.68 7.40 -1.12
C GLY A 196 -2.72 8.81 -0.52
N ASP A 197 -1.81 9.68 -0.94
CA ASP A 197 -1.92 11.10 -0.60
C ASP A 197 -2.96 11.75 -1.52
N THR A 198 -3.88 12.49 -0.91
CA THR A 198 -5.04 13.05 -1.61
C THR A 198 -5.69 14.17 -0.82
N THR A 199 -6.44 15.00 -1.52
CA THR A 199 -7.47 15.90 -0.98
C THR A 199 -8.84 15.21 -0.97
N PHE A 200 -9.88 15.94 -0.53
CA PHE A 200 -11.27 15.49 -0.65
C PHE A 200 -11.59 15.03 -2.07
N SER A 201 -11.94 13.75 -2.23
CA SER A 201 -12.00 13.09 -3.54
C SER A 201 -13.28 12.28 -3.73
N GLU A 202 -14.08 12.67 -4.72
CA GLU A 202 -15.26 11.92 -5.16
C GLU A 202 -14.89 10.53 -5.73
N SER A 203 -13.71 10.43 -6.35
CA SER A 203 -13.17 9.15 -6.85
C SER A 203 -12.93 8.18 -5.70
N LEU A 204 -12.33 8.68 -4.61
CA LEU A 204 -12.11 7.90 -3.40
C LEU A 204 -13.44 7.52 -2.74
N ILE A 205 -14.39 8.45 -2.59
CA ILE A 205 -15.70 8.16 -1.99
C ILE A 205 -16.39 7.00 -2.72
N ARG A 206 -16.42 7.04 -4.07
CA ARG A 206 -16.99 5.94 -4.87
C ARG A 206 -16.23 4.63 -4.69
N ALA A 207 -14.90 4.68 -4.67
CA ALA A 207 -14.09 3.49 -4.49
C ALA A 207 -14.24 2.88 -3.08
N ALA A 208 -14.43 3.70 -2.06
CA ALA A 208 -14.46 3.28 -0.67
C ALA A 208 -15.84 2.89 -0.15
N GLN A 209 -16.90 3.13 -0.91
CA GLN A 209 -18.28 2.96 -0.44
C GLN A 209 -18.50 1.62 0.26
N GLY A 210 -18.92 1.69 1.53
CA GLY A 210 -19.25 0.51 2.36
C GLY A 210 -18.07 -0.39 2.70
N CYS A 211 -16.82 0.08 2.58
CA CYS A 211 -15.65 -0.74 2.90
C CYS A 211 -15.55 -1.07 4.40
N ASP A 212 -14.85 -2.16 4.71
CA ASP A 212 -14.63 -2.56 6.10
C ASP A 212 -13.57 -1.66 6.76
N ILE A 213 -12.46 -1.41 6.06
CA ILE A 213 -11.36 -0.58 6.56
C ILE A 213 -11.02 0.47 5.51
N LEU A 214 -11.12 1.75 5.89
CA LEU A 214 -10.58 2.87 5.13
C LEU A 214 -9.30 3.36 5.83
N VAL A 215 -8.16 3.19 5.18
CA VAL A 215 -6.86 3.74 5.59
C VAL A 215 -6.64 5.06 4.83
N HIS A 216 -6.60 6.19 5.54
CA HIS A 216 -6.61 7.51 4.93
C HIS A 216 -5.58 8.48 5.55
N GLU A 217 -4.94 9.28 4.70
CA GLU A 217 -4.06 10.38 5.12
C GLU A 217 -4.82 11.51 5.82
N VAL A 218 -4.14 12.29 6.66
CA VAL A 218 -4.78 13.45 7.31
C VAL A 218 -3.77 14.50 7.79
N TYR A 219 -4.15 15.76 7.66
CA TYR A 219 -3.52 16.87 8.38
C TYR A 219 -4.45 17.56 9.37
N SER A 220 -3.89 18.09 10.46
CA SER A 220 -4.65 18.93 11.42
C SER A 220 -4.83 20.35 10.90
N VAL A 221 -6.07 20.84 10.89
CA VAL A 221 -6.40 22.24 10.59
C VAL A 221 -5.79 23.18 11.62
N LYS A 222 -5.89 22.87 12.92
CA LYS A 222 -5.33 23.73 13.98
C LYS A 222 -3.80 23.87 13.85
N GLY A 223 -3.11 22.76 13.57
CA GLY A 223 -1.67 22.80 13.31
C GLY A 223 -1.32 23.52 12.00
N TRP A 224 -2.13 23.32 10.95
CA TRP A 224 -2.02 23.97 9.64
C TRP A 224 -2.21 25.49 9.69
N GLU A 225 -3.14 26.00 10.49
CA GLU A 225 -3.43 27.44 10.61
C GLU A 225 -2.21 28.26 11.07
N ARG A 226 -1.31 27.63 11.85
CA ARG A 226 -0.05 28.23 12.35
C ARG A 226 1.08 28.21 11.33
N ARG A 227 0.92 27.55 10.18
CA ARG A 227 1.94 27.48 9.12
C ARG A 227 1.97 28.76 8.29
N THR A 228 3.08 28.98 7.58
CA THR A 228 3.20 30.10 6.65
C THR A 228 2.16 30.01 5.52
N PRO A 229 1.80 31.13 4.86
CA PRO A 229 0.84 31.13 3.75
C PRO A 229 1.16 30.11 2.64
N ASP A 230 2.44 29.95 2.28
CA ASP A 230 2.87 29.00 1.25
C ASP A 230 2.62 27.55 1.66
N TRP A 231 3.00 27.20 2.91
CA TRP A 231 2.70 25.88 3.46
C TRP A 231 1.20 25.62 3.53
N ARG A 232 0.40 26.64 3.87
CA ARG A 232 -1.05 26.48 3.92
C ARG A 232 -1.65 26.19 2.54
N ARG A 233 -1.21 26.94 1.52
CA ARG A 233 -1.61 26.74 0.12
C ARG A 233 -1.20 25.36 -0.39
N TYR A 234 0.02 24.92 -0.09
CA TYR A 234 0.49 23.58 -0.45
C TYR A 234 -0.38 22.49 0.18
N HIS A 235 -0.48 22.44 1.51
CA HIS A 235 -1.19 21.34 2.17
C HIS A 235 -2.68 21.28 1.76
N ALA A 236 -3.34 22.43 1.61
CA ALA A 236 -4.75 22.45 1.19
C ALA A 236 -4.96 21.94 -0.25
N ALA A 237 -3.95 22.05 -1.12
CA ALA A 237 -4.04 21.57 -2.50
C ALA A 237 -3.62 20.10 -2.66
N PHE A 238 -2.85 19.54 -1.72
CA PHE A 238 -2.26 18.20 -1.85
C PHE A 238 -2.80 17.16 -0.87
N HIS A 239 -3.30 17.60 0.30
CA HIS A 239 -3.62 16.72 1.42
C HIS A 239 -5.03 16.94 1.97
N THR A 240 -5.53 16.01 2.77
CA THR A 240 -6.88 16.02 3.32
C THR A 240 -6.90 16.60 4.73
N SER A 241 -7.72 17.62 4.96
CA SER A 241 -7.91 18.19 6.29
C SER A 241 -8.72 17.25 7.21
N GLY A 242 -8.53 17.33 8.53
CA GLY A 242 -9.37 16.60 9.49
C GLY A 242 -10.87 16.72 9.24
N PRO A 243 -11.43 17.94 9.07
CA PRO A 243 -12.85 18.12 8.75
C PRO A 243 -13.28 17.54 7.40
N ASP A 244 -12.43 17.64 6.35
CA ASP A 244 -12.72 17.01 5.05
C ASP A 244 -12.72 15.49 5.14
N LEU A 245 -11.78 14.90 5.88
CA LEU A 245 -11.78 13.47 6.14
C LEU A 245 -13.04 13.05 6.88
N GLY A 246 -13.49 13.83 7.87
CA GLY A 246 -14.75 13.60 8.57
C GLY A 246 -15.95 13.59 7.61
N ARG A 247 -16.06 14.59 6.72
CA ARG A 247 -17.13 14.66 5.70
C ARG A 247 -17.07 13.51 4.71
N LEU A 248 -15.87 13.16 4.26
CA LEU A 248 -15.62 12.04 3.35
C LEU A 248 -16.03 10.71 4.01
N ALA A 249 -15.56 10.45 5.23
CA ALA A 249 -15.88 9.25 5.98
C ALA A 249 -17.39 9.13 6.28
N ALA A 250 -18.08 10.25 6.53
CA ALA A 250 -19.53 10.28 6.69
C ALA A 250 -20.30 9.85 5.42
N ARG A 251 -19.73 10.08 4.23
CA ARG A 251 -20.33 9.63 2.97
C ARG A 251 -19.99 8.17 2.65
N VAL A 252 -18.76 7.76 2.96
CA VAL A 252 -18.26 6.41 2.72
C VAL A 252 -18.87 5.38 3.68
N GLN A 253 -19.07 5.78 4.94
CA GLN A 253 -19.49 4.92 6.07
C GLN A 253 -18.61 3.67 6.23
N PRO A 254 -17.27 3.80 6.38
CA PRO A 254 -16.43 2.64 6.60
C PRO A 254 -16.71 2.03 7.98
N LYS A 255 -16.60 0.70 8.13
CA LYS A 255 -16.72 0.08 9.46
C LYS A 255 -15.61 0.55 10.41
N LYS A 256 -14.45 0.90 9.86
CA LYS A 256 -13.32 1.50 10.59
C LYS A 256 -12.55 2.47 9.72
N LEU A 257 -12.36 3.69 10.22
CA LEU A 257 -11.42 4.66 9.66
C LEU A 257 -10.07 4.54 10.38
N VAL A 258 -8.98 4.37 9.64
CA VAL A 258 -7.62 4.27 10.16
C VAL A 258 -6.80 5.42 9.58
N LEU A 259 -6.20 6.22 10.45
CA LEU A 259 -5.35 7.33 10.03
C LEU A 259 -3.93 6.81 9.77
N TYR A 260 -3.39 7.08 8.59
CA TYR A 260 -1.97 6.88 8.24
C TYR A 260 -1.44 8.18 7.62
N HIS A 261 -0.15 8.27 7.26
CA HIS A 261 0.47 9.49 6.71
C HIS A 261 0.01 10.75 7.44
N GLN A 262 0.27 10.77 8.75
CA GLN A 262 -0.34 11.76 9.62
C GLN A 262 0.52 13.02 9.63
N LEU A 263 -0.10 14.16 9.37
CA LEU A 263 0.51 15.49 9.47
C LEU A 263 -0.12 16.26 10.64
N PRO A 264 0.22 15.90 11.90
CA PRO A 264 -0.38 16.53 13.09
C PRO A 264 0.06 17.98 13.27
N MET A 265 1.21 18.38 12.72
CA MET A 265 1.74 19.74 12.76
C MET A 265 1.75 20.37 14.18
N GLY A 266 2.16 19.56 15.16
CA GLY A 266 2.27 19.94 16.57
C GLY A 266 1.02 19.66 17.41
N GLU A 267 -0.06 19.14 16.82
CA GLU A 267 -1.26 18.75 17.56
C GLU A 267 -1.21 17.29 18.05
N SER A 268 -1.90 17.00 19.16
CA SER A 268 -2.01 15.65 19.69
C SER A 268 -2.92 14.76 18.83
N PRO A 269 -2.82 13.42 18.94
CA PRO A 269 -3.75 12.49 18.31
C PRO A 269 -5.23 12.79 18.59
N GLU A 270 -5.55 13.18 19.82
CA GLU A 270 -6.91 13.52 20.25
C GLU A 270 -7.40 14.78 19.56
N GLN A 271 -6.54 15.79 19.42
CA GLN A 271 -6.87 17.04 18.72
C GLN A 271 -7.14 16.78 17.24
N VAL A 272 -6.28 16.04 16.54
CA VAL A 272 -6.50 15.65 15.13
C VAL A 272 -7.81 14.88 15.00
N THR A 273 -8.04 13.88 15.86
CA THR A 273 -9.25 13.04 15.83
C THR A 273 -10.50 13.87 16.10
N SER A 274 -10.43 14.87 16.99
CA SER A 274 -11.57 15.75 17.30
C SER A 274 -12.04 16.56 16.09
N GLU A 275 -11.14 16.93 15.18
CA GLU A 275 -11.50 17.65 13.95
C GLU A 275 -12.32 16.78 13.01
N ILE A 276 -11.96 15.50 12.90
CA ILE A 276 -12.67 14.48 12.09
C ILE A 276 -14.05 14.20 12.71
N ARG A 277 -14.10 14.09 14.04
CA ARG A 277 -15.32 13.79 14.82
C ARG A 277 -16.43 14.81 14.65
N ARG A 278 -16.13 16.03 14.15
CA ARG A 278 -17.15 17.04 13.81
C ARG A 278 -18.13 16.57 12.75
N HIS A 279 -17.73 15.62 11.91
CA HIS A 279 -18.55 15.14 10.79
C HIS A 279 -18.70 13.61 10.75
N PHE A 280 -17.85 12.85 11.43
CA PHE A 280 -17.91 11.38 11.44
C PHE A 280 -18.01 10.80 12.85
N SER A 281 -19.03 9.97 13.08
CA SER A 281 -19.29 9.32 14.38
C SER A 281 -18.80 7.87 14.47
N GLY A 282 -18.37 7.26 13.36
CA GLY A 282 -17.93 5.88 13.34
C GLY A 282 -16.57 5.64 14.04
N PRO A 283 -16.09 4.39 14.06
CA PRO A 283 -14.81 4.05 14.69
C PRO A 283 -13.62 4.69 13.97
N ILE A 284 -12.75 5.34 14.74
CA ILE A 284 -11.51 5.97 14.25
C ILE A 284 -10.33 5.36 15.02
N VAL A 285 -9.28 4.96 14.29
CA VAL A 285 -8.00 4.54 14.83
C VAL A 285 -6.93 5.53 14.40
N TYR A 286 -6.29 6.19 15.36
CA TYR A 286 -5.10 7.00 15.10
C TYR A 286 -3.89 6.06 14.97
N GLY A 287 -3.55 5.68 13.74
CA GLY A 287 -2.61 4.61 13.46
C GLY A 287 -1.20 4.86 14.02
N LYS A 288 -0.61 3.80 14.55
CA LYS A 288 0.80 3.74 14.93
C LYS A 288 1.49 2.65 14.12
N ASP A 289 2.80 2.80 13.94
CA ASP A 289 3.61 1.74 13.36
C ASP A 289 3.38 0.44 14.15
N LEU A 290 3.28 -0.67 13.41
CA LEU A 290 3.01 -2.04 13.84
C LEU A 290 1.59 -2.30 14.34
N ASP A 291 0.67 -1.33 14.30
CA ASP A 291 -0.73 -1.61 14.60
C ASP A 291 -1.30 -2.65 13.62
N VAL A 292 -2.05 -3.60 14.17
CA VAL A 292 -2.76 -4.64 13.40
C VAL A 292 -4.25 -4.35 13.41
N ILE A 293 -4.80 -4.03 12.24
CA ILE A 293 -6.21 -3.68 12.07
C ILE A 293 -6.97 -4.86 11.46
N ARG A 294 -8.02 -5.28 12.16
CA ARG A 294 -8.96 -6.33 11.75
C ARG A 294 -10.34 -5.78 11.47
#